data_AF-A0A0N4W2E7-F1
#
_entry.id   AF-A0A0N4W2E7-F1
#
_cell.length_a   1.000
_cell.length_b   1.000
_cell.length_c   1.000
_cell.angle_alpha   90.00
_cell.angle_beta   90.00
_cell.angle_gamma   90.00
#
_symmetry.space_group_name_H-M   'P 1'
#
loop_
_entity.id
_entity.type
_entity.pdbx_description
1 polymer ?
#
loop_
_entity_poly.entity_id
_entity_poly.type
_entity_poly.pdbx_seq_one_letter_code
_entity_poly.pdbx_strand_id
1 'polypeptide(L)'
;MLAVLVCAVLSSGYATIVEDFKDKGIQYEEFGRARLMLERERCFPRRFALTKYVNSLVEDEVSDVDGLILRTKLQNTFATVCNNFNLSTVAPHVPDGTESFQQASGYLERFRLIWTTRKFDNDLRTLILHNKINPAFFSLIDEQWYDDDLEVSEFAAAAIVFPKSCNIAELTISVLLCSNFEDSAQQGVLYAIAHAGQFMPENKAFVFYEVPEYVVVVEEEGEIIPNGSFFLCMERAHGECDINTMDSCDIFALSTASNFTFVRTLGTGKIVATNQPEVNVNGTMVKASSPIFIHHFSCEMEETEDDDTRLVTYSKVVPVENEISFPGMSLSAKDAVHASHLAVRLYRLTRKGIPLLSDQPGKASVWDDVRDFFFHLI
;
A
#
# COMPACT_ATOMS: atom_id res chain seq x y z
N MET A 1 -16.02 -36.90 38.64
CA MET A 1 -15.14 -35.72 38.79
C MET A 1 -13.95 -35.92 37.87
N LEU A 2 -13.55 -34.86 37.16
CA LEU A 2 -12.55 -34.76 36.08
C LEU A 2 -12.97 -35.22 34.67
N ALA A 3 -13.56 -34.28 33.95
CA ALA A 3 -13.45 -34.17 32.49
C ALA A 3 -13.61 -32.68 32.13
N VAL A 4 -12.58 -31.87 32.35
CA VAL A 4 -12.45 -30.51 31.81
C VAL A 4 -10.95 -30.21 31.63
N LEU A 5 -10.60 -29.51 30.56
CA LEU A 5 -9.29 -28.96 30.17
C LEU A 5 -8.34 -29.87 29.38
N VAL A 6 -8.62 -30.01 28.08
CA VAL A 6 -7.58 -29.92 27.02
C VAL A 6 -8.25 -29.32 25.77
N CYS A 7 -8.39 -27.98 25.69
CA CYS A 7 -8.89 -27.32 24.47
C CYS A 7 -8.45 -25.84 24.35
N ALA A 8 -7.25 -25.46 24.79
CA ALA A 8 -6.85 -24.04 24.79
C ALA A 8 -5.35 -23.78 24.61
N VAL A 9 -4.66 -24.45 23.67
CA VAL A 9 -3.23 -24.14 23.40
C VAL A 9 -2.85 -24.16 21.91
N LEU A 10 -3.76 -23.90 20.97
CA LEU A 10 -3.41 -23.84 19.53
C LEU A 10 -3.84 -22.57 18.80
N SER A 11 -4.05 -21.47 19.53
CA SER A 11 -4.34 -20.14 18.92
C SER A 11 -3.41 -19.02 19.42
N SER A 12 -2.30 -19.37 20.07
CA SER A 12 -1.48 -18.41 20.84
C SER A 12 -0.46 -17.60 20.02
N GLY A 13 -0.29 -17.83 18.73
CA GLY A 13 0.65 -17.06 17.90
C GLY A 13 0.06 -15.78 17.26
N TYR A 14 -1.25 -15.77 16.96
CA TYR A 14 -1.90 -14.64 16.27
C TYR A 14 -2.40 -13.56 17.24
N ALA A 15 -2.85 -13.98 18.42
CA ALA A 15 -3.29 -13.04 19.44
C ALA A 15 -2.12 -12.17 19.94
N THR A 16 -0.90 -12.72 19.99
CA THR A 16 0.28 -12.03 20.53
C THR A 16 0.78 -10.89 19.66
N ILE A 17 0.80 -11.03 18.32
CA ILE A 17 1.34 -9.97 17.45
C ILE A 17 0.39 -8.78 17.32
N VAL A 18 -0.91 -9.06 17.38
CA VAL A 18 -1.96 -8.04 17.37
C VAL A 18 -1.99 -7.28 18.71
N GLU A 19 -1.71 -7.96 19.81
CA GLU A 19 -1.49 -7.33 21.12
C GLU A 19 -0.23 -6.44 21.08
N ASP A 20 0.87 -6.90 20.49
CA ASP A 20 2.09 -6.10 20.32
C ASP A 20 1.83 -4.79 19.54
N PHE A 21 1.02 -4.83 18.48
CA PHE A 21 0.65 -3.60 17.75
C PHE A 21 -0.04 -2.59 18.67
N LYS A 22 -1.00 -3.04 19.49
CA LYS A 22 -1.72 -2.16 20.40
C LYS A 22 -0.80 -1.57 21.46
N ASP A 23 0.13 -2.35 21.99
CA ASP A 23 1.11 -1.90 22.99
C ASP A 23 2.07 -0.84 22.41
N LYS A 24 2.29 -0.82 21.10
CA LYS A 24 3.03 0.23 20.39
C LYS A 24 2.13 1.34 19.81
N GLY A 25 0.83 1.29 20.09
CA GLY A 25 -0.26 2.10 19.51
C GLY A 25 -0.22 2.21 17.99
N ILE A 26 0.16 1.09 17.37
CA ILE A 26 -0.09 0.78 15.97
C ILE A 26 -1.54 0.32 15.85
N GLN A 27 -2.29 1.01 15.00
CA GLN A 27 -3.61 0.57 14.57
C GLN A 27 -3.46 -0.33 13.35
N TYR A 28 -4.31 -1.34 13.24
CA TYR A 28 -4.23 -2.33 12.18
C TYR A 28 -5.61 -2.67 11.62
N GLU A 29 -5.64 -3.08 10.36
CA GLU A 29 -6.80 -3.65 9.67
C GLU A 29 -6.34 -4.91 8.93
N GLU A 30 -7.04 -6.03 9.14
CA GLU A 30 -6.81 -7.24 8.35
C GLU A 30 -7.26 -6.99 6.92
N PHE A 31 -6.31 -6.98 5.99
CA PHE A 31 -6.55 -6.64 4.60
C PHE A 31 -6.74 -7.89 3.72
N GLY A 32 -6.10 -9.01 4.09
CA GLY A 32 -6.27 -10.29 3.41
C GLY A 32 -5.12 -11.26 3.63
N ARG A 33 -4.88 -12.13 2.65
CA ARG A 33 -3.76 -13.09 2.64
C ARG A 33 -2.66 -12.61 1.70
N ALA A 34 -1.41 -12.73 2.14
CA ALA A 34 -0.26 -12.45 1.30
C ALA A 34 0.70 -13.63 1.27
N ARG A 35 1.43 -13.74 0.16
CA ARG A 35 2.61 -14.61 0.06
C ARG A 35 3.86 -13.75 -0.03
N LEU A 36 4.79 -13.97 0.88
CA LEU A 36 6.01 -13.18 1.04
C LEU A 36 7.19 -13.90 0.41
N MET A 37 7.91 -13.20 -0.46
CA MET A 37 9.20 -13.65 -0.98
C MET A 37 10.33 -13.29 -0.04
N LEU A 38 11.11 -14.32 0.34
CA LEU A 38 12.29 -14.17 1.18
C LEU A 38 13.58 -14.05 0.37
N GLU A 39 13.72 -14.80 -0.73
CA GLU A 39 14.94 -14.89 -1.52
C GLU A 39 14.81 -14.20 -2.88
N ARG A 40 15.38 -12.99 -3.02
CA ARG A 40 15.41 -12.27 -4.32
C ARG A 40 16.39 -12.88 -5.32
N GLU A 41 17.31 -13.74 -4.89
CA GLU A 41 18.35 -14.33 -5.75
C GLU A 41 17.79 -15.21 -6.88
N ARG A 42 16.53 -15.65 -6.74
CA ARG A 42 15.81 -16.43 -7.77
C ARG A 42 14.97 -15.57 -8.71
N CYS A 43 15.11 -14.25 -8.62
CA CYS A 43 14.36 -13.31 -9.42
C CYS A 43 15.24 -12.63 -10.47
N PHE A 44 14.80 -12.67 -11.72
CA PHE A 44 15.54 -12.13 -12.85
C PHE A 44 14.80 -10.93 -13.46
N PRO A 45 15.51 -9.82 -13.76
CA PRO A 45 14.91 -8.72 -14.48
C PRO A 45 14.55 -9.18 -15.90
N ARG A 46 13.28 -9.04 -16.25
CA ARG A 46 12.74 -9.41 -17.58
C ARG A 46 11.94 -8.25 -18.15
N ARG A 47 11.65 -8.35 -19.45
CA ARG A 47 10.91 -7.33 -20.18
C ARG A 47 9.81 -7.99 -21.01
N PHE A 48 8.56 -7.70 -20.66
CA PHE A 48 7.41 -8.08 -21.46
C PHE A 48 7.21 -7.06 -22.57
N ALA A 49 7.49 -7.45 -23.81
CA ALA A 49 7.24 -6.63 -25.00
C ALA A 49 5.84 -6.89 -25.55
N LEU A 50 4.87 -6.03 -25.21
CA LEU A 50 3.46 -6.25 -25.53
C LEU A 50 3.15 -6.07 -27.01
N THR A 51 4.09 -5.55 -27.82
CA THR A 51 3.90 -5.32 -29.25
C THR A 51 3.42 -6.57 -29.99
N LYS A 52 3.97 -7.75 -29.67
CA LYS A 52 3.52 -9.02 -30.28
C LYS A 52 2.06 -9.32 -29.94
N TYR A 53 1.68 -9.15 -28.67
CA TYR A 53 0.30 -9.39 -28.23
C TYR A 53 -0.67 -8.36 -28.83
N VAL A 54 -0.33 -7.07 -28.78
CA VAL A 54 -1.13 -6.00 -29.37
C VAL A 54 -1.31 -6.21 -30.88
N ASN A 55 -0.26 -6.63 -31.60
CA ASN A 55 -0.37 -6.94 -33.01
C ASN A 55 -1.29 -8.14 -33.25
N SER A 56 -1.19 -9.20 -32.45
CA SER A 56 -2.11 -10.35 -32.58
C SER A 56 -3.58 -9.97 -32.36
N LEU A 57 -3.87 -9.01 -31.47
CA LEU A 57 -5.23 -8.50 -31.26
C LEU A 57 -5.73 -7.63 -32.40
N VAL A 58 -4.83 -6.98 -33.14
CA VAL A 58 -5.14 -6.04 -34.23
C VAL A 58 -5.22 -6.76 -35.58
N GLU A 59 -4.39 -7.77 -35.82
CA GLU A 59 -4.39 -8.60 -37.04
C GLU A 59 -5.70 -9.38 -37.23
N ASP A 60 -6.41 -9.59 -36.13
CA ASP A 60 -7.74 -10.19 -36.09
C ASP A 60 -8.83 -9.28 -36.71
N GLU A 61 -8.58 -7.98 -36.89
CA GLU A 61 -9.55 -7.04 -37.45
C GLU A 61 -9.61 -7.08 -38.98
N VAL A 62 -10.84 -7.04 -39.51
CA VAL A 62 -11.13 -7.17 -40.96
C VAL A 62 -10.87 -5.86 -41.72
N SER A 63 -10.83 -4.74 -41.00
CA SER A 63 -10.78 -3.38 -41.54
C SER A 63 -9.53 -2.66 -41.03
N ASP A 64 -8.74 -2.10 -41.95
CA ASP A 64 -7.51 -1.35 -41.61
C ASP A 64 -7.78 -0.13 -40.72
N VAL A 65 -8.94 0.50 -40.91
CA VAL A 65 -9.37 1.66 -40.11
C VAL A 65 -9.72 1.22 -38.69
N ASP A 66 -10.45 0.11 -38.54
CA ASP A 66 -10.79 -0.44 -37.23
C ASP A 66 -9.57 -0.97 -36.50
N GLY A 67 -8.62 -1.58 -37.22
CA GLY A 67 -7.33 -1.99 -36.68
C GLY A 67 -6.51 -0.81 -36.15
N LEU A 68 -6.51 0.34 -36.85
CA LEU A 68 -5.86 1.56 -36.37
C LEU A 68 -6.55 2.12 -35.12
N ILE A 69 -7.89 2.17 -35.11
CA ILE A 69 -8.68 2.61 -33.95
C ILE A 69 -8.40 1.71 -32.74
N LEU A 70 -8.37 0.39 -32.95
CA LEU A 70 -8.08 -0.59 -31.90
C LEU A 70 -6.67 -0.38 -31.35
N ARG A 71 -5.66 -0.25 -32.22
CA ARG A 71 -4.28 -0.02 -31.79
C ARG A 71 -4.14 1.21 -30.90
N THR A 72 -4.76 2.34 -31.29
CA THR A 72 -4.77 3.57 -30.48
C THR A 72 -5.46 3.35 -29.14
N LYS A 73 -6.59 2.65 -29.11
CA LYS A 73 -7.29 2.32 -27.85
C LYS A 73 -6.43 1.46 -26.92
N LEU A 74 -5.78 0.43 -27.45
CA LEU A 74 -4.91 -0.45 -26.66
C LEU A 74 -3.71 0.32 -26.09
N GLN A 75 -3.10 1.21 -26.87
CA GLN A 75 -2.03 2.10 -26.38
C GLN A 75 -2.49 3.01 -25.24
N ASN A 76 -3.66 3.63 -25.38
CA ASN A 76 -4.24 4.47 -24.33
C ASN A 76 -4.57 3.65 -23.08
N THR A 77 -5.16 2.47 -23.23
CA THR A 77 -5.42 1.54 -22.11
C THR A 77 -4.13 1.18 -21.38
N PHE A 78 -3.06 0.85 -22.10
CA PHE A 78 -1.75 0.55 -21.50
C PHE A 78 -1.23 1.74 -20.66
N ALA A 79 -1.26 2.95 -21.24
CA ALA A 79 -0.85 4.16 -20.54
C ALA A 79 -1.69 4.42 -19.28
N THR A 80 -3.02 4.29 -19.38
CA THR A 80 -3.94 4.45 -18.26
C THR A 80 -3.66 3.45 -17.14
N VAL A 81 -3.48 2.16 -17.46
CA VAL A 81 -3.18 1.14 -16.46
C VAL A 81 -1.84 1.44 -15.78
N CYS A 82 -0.78 1.71 -16.54
CA CYS A 82 0.54 2.01 -15.97
C CYS A 82 0.54 3.26 -15.07
N ASN A 83 -0.21 4.31 -15.44
CA ASN A 83 -0.36 5.49 -14.60
C ASN A 83 -1.15 5.20 -13.32
N ASN A 84 -2.24 4.42 -13.40
CA ASN A 84 -3.04 4.06 -12.23
C ASN A 84 -2.23 3.28 -11.17
N PHE A 85 -1.23 2.51 -11.60
CA PHE A 85 -0.33 1.78 -10.72
C PHE A 85 0.98 2.52 -10.42
N ASN A 86 1.13 3.79 -10.83
CA ASN A 86 2.34 4.60 -10.67
C ASN A 86 3.62 3.94 -11.23
N LEU A 87 3.51 3.19 -12.32
CA LEU A 87 4.63 2.46 -12.95
C LEU A 87 5.30 3.23 -14.09
N SER A 88 4.71 4.34 -14.53
CA SER A 88 5.19 5.11 -15.67
C SER A 88 6.47 5.88 -15.33
N THR A 89 7.56 5.62 -16.06
CA THR A 89 8.86 6.29 -15.84
C THR A 89 9.00 7.62 -16.57
N VAL A 90 8.00 8.01 -17.36
CA VAL A 90 7.97 9.27 -18.12
C VAL A 90 6.63 9.94 -17.87
N ALA A 91 6.66 11.26 -17.64
CA ALA A 91 5.45 12.08 -17.52
C ALA A 91 4.51 11.83 -18.71
N PRO A 92 3.18 11.82 -18.48
CA PRO A 92 2.24 11.47 -19.52
C PRO A 92 2.33 12.51 -20.65
N HIS A 93 2.87 12.10 -21.80
CA HIS A 93 2.39 12.68 -23.05
C HIS A 93 1.02 12.07 -23.28
N VAL A 94 -0.02 12.78 -22.83
CA VAL A 94 -1.37 12.60 -23.34
C VAL A 94 -1.28 13.09 -24.79
N PRO A 95 -1.39 12.22 -25.81
CA PRO A 95 -1.63 12.72 -27.15
C PRO A 95 -2.99 13.40 -27.08
N ASP A 96 -2.99 14.72 -27.29
CA ASP A 96 -4.21 15.51 -27.38
C ASP A 96 -4.94 15.02 -28.64
N GLY A 97 -5.88 14.11 -28.41
CA GLY A 97 -6.42 13.23 -29.42
C GLY A 97 -7.80 12.74 -29.02
N THR A 98 -8.68 13.65 -28.61
CA THR A 98 -10.12 13.47 -28.87
C THR A 98 -10.35 13.54 -30.39
N GLU A 99 -9.81 12.59 -31.14
CA GLU A 99 -10.32 12.31 -32.47
C GLU A 99 -11.67 11.61 -32.25
N SER A 100 -12.74 12.35 -32.51
CA SER A 100 -14.07 11.78 -32.56
C SER A 100 -14.12 10.80 -33.74
N PHE A 101 -13.77 9.54 -33.51
CA PHE A 101 -14.02 8.45 -34.45
C PHE A 101 -15.52 8.13 -34.47
N GLN A 102 -16.31 9.06 -35.00
CA GLN A 102 -17.71 8.85 -35.38
C GLN A 102 -17.86 8.16 -36.74
N GLN A 103 -16.76 7.88 -37.44
CA GLN A 103 -16.80 7.31 -38.77
C GLN A 103 -16.50 5.81 -38.80
N ALA A 104 -17.58 5.09 -39.05
CA ALA A 104 -17.71 3.77 -39.68
C ALA A 104 -17.08 2.57 -38.96
N SER A 105 -17.82 2.02 -38.00
CA SER A 105 -17.84 0.58 -37.70
C SER A 105 -19.31 0.15 -37.55
N GLY A 106 -19.67 -1.02 -38.09
CA GLY A 106 -20.99 -1.61 -37.83
C GLY A 106 -21.12 -1.97 -36.34
N TYR A 107 -22.32 -2.39 -35.93
CA TYR A 107 -22.58 -2.73 -34.52
C TYR A 107 -21.64 -3.82 -33.99
N LEU A 108 -21.31 -4.82 -34.83
CA LEU A 108 -20.46 -5.96 -34.47
C LEU A 108 -18.99 -5.55 -34.31
N GLU A 109 -18.48 -4.73 -35.22
CA GLU A 109 -17.13 -4.20 -35.20
C GLU A 109 -16.93 -3.30 -33.97
N ARG A 110 -17.92 -2.44 -33.66
CA ARG A 110 -17.89 -1.62 -32.44
C ARG A 110 -17.89 -2.48 -31.17
N PHE A 111 -18.69 -3.54 -31.13
CA PHE A 111 -18.71 -4.47 -30.00
C PHE A 111 -17.34 -5.15 -29.84
N ARG A 112 -16.74 -5.63 -30.94
CA ARG A 112 -15.43 -6.27 -30.95
C ARG A 112 -14.33 -5.33 -30.44
N LEU A 113 -14.30 -4.08 -30.92
CA LEU A 113 -13.37 -3.07 -30.44
C LEU A 113 -13.46 -2.87 -28.91
N ILE A 114 -14.68 -2.76 -28.37
CA ILE A 114 -14.90 -2.58 -26.93
C ILE A 114 -14.48 -3.84 -26.15
N TRP A 115 -14.87 -5.01 -26.64
CA TRP A 115 -14.55 -6.29 -26.01
C TRP A 115 -13.04 -6.52 -25.95
N THR A 116 -12.33 -6.34 -27.07
CA THR A 116 -10.87 -6.51 -27.13
C THR A 116 -10.13 -5.52 -26.24
N THR A 117 -10.59 -4.26 -26.20
CA THR A 117 -10.02 -3.25 -25.28
C THR A 117 -10.20 -3.65 -23.81
N ARG A 118 -11.39 -4.13 -23.44
CA ARG A 118 -11.68 -4.61 -22.07
C ARG A 118 -10.89 -5.86 -21.71
N LYS A 119 -10.76 -6.80 -22.64
CA LYS A 119 -9.93 -8.00 -22.46
C LYS A 119 -8.48 -7.60 -22.17
N PHE A 120 -7.92 -6.70 -22.98
CA PHE A 120 -6.56 -6.22 -22.79
C PHE A 120 -6.36 -5.50 -21.44
N ASP A 121 -7.30 -4.65 -21.02
CA ASP A 121 -7.28 -4.03 -19.68
C ASP A 121 -7.26 -5.08 -18.57
N ASN A 122 -8.12 -6.09 -18.64
CA ASN A 122 -8.19 -7.16 -17.66
C ASN A 122 -6.92 -8.02 -17.62
N ASP A 123 -6.34 -8.34 -18.79
CA ASP A 123 -5.09 -9.09 -18.88
C ASP A 123 -3.94 -8.30 -18.22
N LEU A 124 -3.82 -7.00 -18.53
CA LEU A 124 -2.82 -6.12 -17.90
C LEU A 124 -3.00 -6.01 -16.39
N ARG A 125 -4.23 -5.85 -15.91
CA ARG A 125 -4.55 -5.82 -14.48
C ARG A 125 -4.22 -7.15 -13.81
N THR A 126 -4.44 -8.27 -14.48
CA THR A 126 -4.05 -9.58 -13.94
C THR A 126 -2.53 -9.67 -13.75
N LEU A 127 -1.77 -9.20 -14.74
CA LEU A 127 -0.31 -9.17 -14.66
C LEU A 127 0.21 -8.23 -13.58
N ILE A 128 -0.36 -7.03 -13.46
CA ILE A 128 0.16 -5.96 -12.61
C ILE A 128 -0.36 -6.01 -11.18
N LEU A 129 -1.65 -6.29 -10.98
CA LEU A 129 -2.28 -6.32 -9.65
C LEU A 129 -2.12 -7.67 -8.97
N HIS A 130 -2.28 -8.76 -9.74
CA HIS A 130 -2.27 -10.11 -9.19
C HIS A 130 -0.92 -10.81 -9.35
N ASN A 131 0.07 -10.14 -9.96
CA ASN A 131 1.41 -10.66 -10.18
C ASN A 131 1.45 -12.01 -10.93
N LYS A 132 0.45 -12.27 -11.78
CA LYS A 132 0.24 -13.54 -12.49
C LYS A 132 0.37 -13.41 -14.00
N ILE A 133 1.00 -14.39 -14.64
CA ILE A 133 1.08 -14.47 -16.09
C ILE A 133 -0.16 -15.19 -16.62
N ASN A 134 -1.06 -14.44 -17.25
CA ASN A 134 -2.21 -15.00 -17.96
C ASN A 134 -1.73 -15.71 -19.25
N PRO A 135 -2.39 -16.82 -19.68
CA PRO A 135 -2.20 -17.44 -21.00
C PRO A 135 -2.03 -16.47 -22.18
N ALA A 136 -2.72 -15.33 -22.15
CA ALA A 136 -2.59 -14.26 -23.15
C ALA A 136 -1.14 -13.77 -23.36
N PHE A 137 -0.28 -13.91 -22.35
CA PHE A 137 1.11 -13.45 -22.37
C PHE A 137 2.14 -14.57 -22.56
N PHE A 138 1.74 -15.84 -22.75
CA PHE A 138 2.69 -16.94 -22.91
C PHE A 138 3.62 -16.76 -24.10
N SER A 139 3.11 -16.19 -25.20
CA SER A 139 3.89 -15.86 -26.40
C SER A 139 4.94 -14.75 -26.19
N LEU A 140 4.90 -14.08 -25.05
CA LEU A 140 5.85 -13.04 -24.66
C LEU A 140 7.00 -13.58 -23.81
N ILE A 141 6.90 -14.82 -23.32
CA ILE A 141 7.95 -15.49 -22.56
C ILE A 141 8.97 -16.04 -23.55
N ASP A 142 10.24 -15.68 -23.36
CA ASP A 142 11.35 -16.27 -24.12
C ASP A 142 11.63 -17.67 -23.58
N GLU A 143 11.93 -18.63 -24.47
CA GLU A 143 12.30 -20.00 -24.11
C GLU A 143 13.52 -20.01 -23.16
N GLN A 144 14.39 -19.00 -23.25
CA GLN A 144 15.55 -18.86 -22.35
C GLN A 144 15.19 -18.49 -20.90
N TRP A 145 13.92 -18.21 -20.60
CA TRP A 145 13.50 -17.79 -19.26
C TRP A 145 13.22 -18.97 -18.32
N TYR A 146 13.02 -20.17 -18.86
CA TYR A 146 12.66 -21.37 -18.13
C TYR A 146 13.50 -22.56 -18.59
N ASP A 147 13.55 -23.61 -17.79
CA ASP A 147 14.33 -24.81 -18.11
C ASP A 147 13.69 -25.57 -19.27
N ASP A 148 14.49 -26.17 -20.16
CA ASP A 148 14.03 -26.87 -21.38
C ASP A 148 13.02 -28.01 -21.09
N ASP A 149 12.99 -28.53 -19.85
CA ASP A 149 12.11 -29.60 -19.41
C ASP A 149 10.74 -29.11 -18.89
N LEU A 150 10.53 -27.80 -18.74
CA LEU A 150 9.28 -27.19 -18.26
C LEU A 150 8.45 -26.65 -19.42
N GLU A 151 7.13 -26.89 -19.41
CA GLU A 151 6.24 -26.20 -20.35
C GLU A 151 6.07 -24.71 -19.94
N VAL A 152 5.87 -23.82 -20.92
CA VAL A 152 5.63 -22.39 -20.65
C VAL A 152 4.43 -22.15 -19.72
N SER A 153 3.43 -23.03 -19.78
CA SER A 153 2.23 -23.03 -18.93
C SER A 153 2.58 -23.33 -17.46
N GLU A 154 3.42 -24.34 -17.23
CA GLU A 154 3.89 -24.74 -15.91
C GLU A 154 4.81 -23.67 -15.32
N PHE A 155 5.74 -23.16 -16.12
CA PHE A 155 6.58 -22.03 -15.73
C PHE A 155 5.74 -20.80 -15.36
N ALA A 156 4.77 -20.42 -16.20
CA ALA A 156 3.93 -19.25 -15.97
C ALA A 156 3.03 -19.39 -14.73
N ALA A 157 2.62 -20.63 -14.38
CA ALA A 157 1.87 -20.92 -13.18
C ALA A 157 2.72 -20.81 -11.90
N ALA A 158 3.98 -21.24 -11.96
CA ALA A 158 4.93 -21.20 -10.84
C ALA A 158 5.65 -19.85 -10.69
N ALA A 159 5.68 -19.02 -11.75
CA ALA A 159 6.38 -17.76 -11.77
C ALA A 159 5.53 -16.60 -11.25
N ILE A 160 6.18 -15.65 -10.57
CA ILE A 160 5.55 -14.43 -10.07
C ILE A 160 6.19 -13.21 -10.69
N VAL A 161 5.34 -12.29 -11.12
CA VAL A 161 5.73 -11.07 -11.84
C VAL A 161 5.60 -9.87 -10.93
N PHE A 162 6.71 -9.23 -10.58
CA PHE A 162 6.70 -7.94 -9.91
C PHE A 162 6.91 -6.81 -10.93
N PRO A 163 5.87 -6.06 -11.31
CA PRO A 163 6.04 -4.92 -12.21
C PRO A 163 6.91 -3.85 -11.56
N LYS A 164 7.93 -3.38 -12.29
CA LYS A 164 8.85 -2.34 -11.81
C LYS A 164 8.65 -1.02 -12.55
N SER A 165 8.43 -1.08 -13.86
CA SER A 165 8.16 0.11 -14.66
C SER A 165 7.48 -0.20 -15.99
N CYS A 166 6.79 0.79 -16.54
CA CYS A 166 6.25 0.77 -17.89
C CYS A 166 6.98 1.78 -18.78
N ASN A 167 7.35 1.36 -19.99
CA ASN A 167 7.66 2.26 -21.10
C ASN A 167 6.45 2.31 -22.04
N ILE A 168 5.71 3.41 -21.98
CA ILE A 168 4.48 3.64 -22.76
C ILE A 168 4.78 3.69 -24.26
N ALA A 169 5.87 4.37 -24.66
CA ALA A 169 6.22 4.54 -26.07
C ALA A 169 6.57 3.21 -26.75
N GLU A 170 7.24 2.31 -26.01
CA GLU A 170 7.68 1.02 -26.53
C GLU A 170 6.69 -0.12 -26.22
N LEU A 171 5.57 0.17 -25.54
CA LEU A 171 4.59 -0.84 -25.08
C LEU A 171 5.25 -1.99 -24.32
N THR A 172 6.12 -1.65 -23.36
CA THR A 172 6.84 -2.68 -22.61
C THR A 172 6.73 -2.49 -21.11
N ILE A 173 6.69 -3.62 -20.40
CA ILE A 173 6.69 -3.67 -18.94
C ILE A 173 8.02 -4.29 -18.50
N SER A 174 8.80 -3.54 -17.73
CA SER A 174 9.96 -4.07 -17.04
C SER A 174 9.47 -4.72 -15.74
N VAL A 175 9.85 -5.98 -15.55
CA VAL A 175 9.41 -6.78 -14.42
C VAL A 175 10.60 -7.44 -13.75
N LEU A 176 10.42 -7.78 -12.49
CA LEU A 176 11.26 -8.75 -11.80
C LEU A 176 10.48 -10.08 -11.75
N LEU A 177 10.97 -11.09 -12.46
CA LEU A 177 10.33 -12.38 -12.61
C LEU A 177 11.00 -13.40 -11.68
N CYS A 178 10.23 -13.98 -10.77
CA CYS A 178 10.74 -14.97 -9.82
C CYS A 178 10.18 -16.36 -10.16
N SER A 179 11.05 -17.35 -10.39
CA SER A 179 10.66 -18.75 -10.60
C SER A 179 10.65 -19.55 -9.29
N ASN A 180 9.90 -20.66 -9.25
CA ASN A 180 9.77 -21.56 -8.08
C ASN A 180 9.30 -20.87 -6.80
N PHE A 181 8.23 -20.09 -6.92
CA PHE A 181 7.65 -19.39 -5.79
C PHE A 181 7.02 -20.34 -4.77
N GLU A 182 6.41 -21.45 -5.20
CA GLU A 182 5.68 -22.36 -4.30
C GLU A 182 6.58 -22.99 -3.23
N ASP A 183 7.85 -23.28 -3.55
CA ASP A 183 8.78 -23.92 -2.61
C ASP A 183 9.46 -22.93 -1.65
N SER A 184 9.42 -21.63 -1.94
CA SER A 184 10.23 -20.61 -1.26
C SER A 184 9.42 -19.49 -0.59
N ALA A 185 8.14 -19.40 -0.88
CA ALA A 185 7.29 -18.33 -0.38
C ALA A 185 6.61 -18.70 0.94
N GLN A 186 6.72 -17.79 1.91
CA GLN A 186 5.95 -17.87 3.15
C GLN A 186 4.55 -17.31 2.93
N GLN A 187 3.54 -17.89 3.57
CA GLN A 187 2.18 -17.36 3.55
C GLN A 187 1.87 -16.68 4.88
N GLY A 188 1.07 -15.64 4.83
CA GLY A 188 0.74 -14.86 6.01
C GLY A 188 -0.55 -14.06 5.87
N VAL A 189 -0.99 -13.54 6.99
CA VAL A 189 -2.06 -12.53 7.02
C VAL A 189 -1.43 -11.17 6.72
N LEU A 190 -2.01 -10.48 5.75
CA LEU A 190 -1.66 -9.12 5.38
C LEU A 190 -2.45 -8.15 6.24
N TYR A 191 -1.75 -7.36 7.04
CA TYR A 191 -2.32 -6.25 7.79
C TYR A 191 -1.91 -4.93 7.16
N ALA A 192 -2.88 -4.04 6.96
CA ALA A 192 -2.59 -2.63 6.81
C ALA A 192 -2.37 -2.04 8.20
N ILE A 193 -1.28 -1.31 8.43
CA ILE A 193 -0.95 -0.76 9.73
C ILE A 193 -0.62 0.73 9.65
N ALA A 194 -0.85 1.44 10.74
CA ALA A 194 -0.36 2.80 10.91
C ALA A 194 -0.25 3.16 12.39
N HIS A 195 0.83 3.83 12.75
CA HIS A 195 0.97 4.38 14.10
C HIS A 195 0.00 5.55 14.30
N ALA A 196 -0.85 5.48 15.32
CA ALA A 196 -1.90 6.48 15.54
C ALA A 196 -1.38 7.82 16.07
N GLY A 197 -0.18 7.84 16.65
CA GLY A 197 0.44 9.04 17.18
C GLY A 197 -0.05 9.43 18.57
N GLN A 198 0.44 10.55 19.05
CA GLN A 198 0.13 11.09 20.37
C GLN A 198 0.15 12.63 20.34
N PHE A 199 -0.87 13.25 20.94
CA PHE A 199 -0.80 14.66 21.29
C PHE A 199 0.06 14.84 22.54
N MET A 200 1.00 15.78 22.48
CA MET A 200 1.82 16.22 23.61
C MET A 200 1.42 17.67 23.98
N PRO A 201 0.43 17.87 24.86
CA PRO A 201 -0.12 19.19 25.15
C PRO A 201 0.92 20.18 25.67
N GLU A 202 1.84 19.73 26.52
CA GLU A 202 2.93 20.54 27.08
C GLU A 202 3.89 21.07 26.01
N ASN A 203 4.00 20.34 24.89
CA ASN A 203 4.87 20.68 23.77
C ASN A 203 4.06 21.28 22.61
N LYS A 204 2.74 21.43 22.74
CA LYS A 204 1.80 21.81 21.66
C LYS A 204 2.17 21.13 20.33
N ALA A 205 2.39 19.82 20.38
CA ALA A 205 2.85 19.03 19.26
C ALA A 205 2.09 17.71 19.14
N PHE A 206 1.98 17.19 17.93
CA PHE A 206 1.51 15.85 17.63
C PHE A 206 2.69 15.03 17.13
N VAL A 207 2.95 13.87 17.74
CA VAL A 207 4.13 13.04 17.48
C VAL A 207 3.71 11.65 17.04
N PHE A 208 4.38 11.08 16.04
CA PHE A 208 4.08 9.75 15.52
C PHE A 208 5.34 9.07 14.97
N TYR A 209 5.32 7.73 14.92
CA TYR A 209 6.29 6.97 14.13
C TYR A 209 5.85 6.85 12.66
N GLU A 210 6.81 6.93 11.76
CA GLU A 210 6.67 6.41 10.41
C GLU A 210 6.95 4.90 10.44
N VAL A 211 5.90 4.13 10.14
CA VAL A 211 5.89 2.66 10.08
C VAL A 211 5.49 2.23 8.66
N PRO A 212 5.84 1.01 8.22
CA PRO A 212 5.36 0.48 6.94
C PRO A 212 3.84 0.51 6.85
N GLU A 213 3.29 0.76 5.66
CA GLU A 213 1.82 0.77 5.47
C GLU A 213 1.22 -0.65 5.54
N TYR A 214 2.00 -1.66 5.17
CA TYR A 214 1.57 -3.06 5.14
C TYR A 214 2.63 -3.97 5.76
N VAL A 215 2.16 -4.97 6.52
CA VAL A 215 3.00 -6.00 7.13
C VAL A 215 2.37 -7.37 6.94
N VAL A 216 3.21 -8.37 6.72
CA VAL A 216 2.78 -9.77 6.59
C VAL A 216 3.18 -10.52 7.85
N VAL A 217 2.18 -11.02 8.57
CA VAL A 217 2.39 -11.93 9.70
C VAL A 217 2.38 -13.34 9.15
N VAL A 218 3.55 -13.96 9.12
CA VAL A 218 3.74 -15.32 8.58
C VAL A 218 3.10 -16.34 9.50
N GLU A 219 2.31 -17.26 8.93
CA GLU A 219 1.69 -18.37 9.66
C GLU A 219 2.74 -19.48 9.87
N GLU A 220 2.96 -19.94 11.10
CA GLU A 220 3.75 -21.15 11.35
C GLU A 220 2.93 -22.37 10.89
N GLU A 221 3.41 -23.03 9.82
CA GLU A 221 2.94 -24.30 9.23
C GLU A 221 1.51 -24.72 9.60
N GLY A 222 0.53 -23.99 9.06
CA GLY A 222 -0.89 -24.32 9.11
C GLY A 222 -1.41 -24.75 7.74
N GLU A 223 -2.19 -25.83 7.72
CA GLU A 223 -2.80 -26.47 6.56
C GLU A 223 -3.34 -25.44 5.53
N ILE A 224 -2.84 -25.53 4.29
CA ILE A 224 -3.29 -24.70 3.17
C ILE A 224 -4.76 -25.04 2.92
N ILE A 225 -5.68 -24.19 3.37
CA ILE A 225 -7.09 -24.24 2.95
C ILE A 225 -7.25 -23.29 1.77
N PRO A 226 -7.27 -23.78 0.52
CA PRO A 226 -7.41 -22.94 -0.66
C PRO A 226 -8.88 -22.57 -0.86
N ASN A 227 -9.43 -21.74 0.04
CA ASN A 227 -10.75 -21.17 -0.19
C ASN A 227 -10.60 -19.83 -0.90
N GLY A 228 -10.49 -19.89 -2.23
CA GLY A 228 -10.89 -18.84 -3.19
C GLY A 228 -10.35 -17.42 -2.97
N SER A 229 -9.41 -17.20 -2.06
CA SER A 229 -8.93 -15.90 -1.63
C SER A 229 -7.70 -15.53 -2.47
N PHE A 230 -7.76 -14.36 -3.10
CA PHE A 230 -6.65 -13.82 -3.86
C PHE A 230 -5.46 -13.59 -2.92
N PHE A 231 -4.36 -14.31 -3.14
CA PHE A 231 -3.11 -14.06 -2.42
C PHE A 231 -2.37 -12.90 -3.09
N LEU A 232 -2.09 -11.84 -2.34
CA LEU A 232 -1.20 -10.77 -2.80
C LEU A 232 0.26 -11.23 -2.64
N CYS A 233 0.99 -11.28 -3.74
CA CYS A 233 2.40 -11.64 -3.68
C CYS A 233 3.22 -10.38 -3.37
N MET A 234 3.99 -10.41 -2.30
CA MET A 234 4.70 -9.24 -1.77
C MET A 234 6.20 -9.52 -1.64
N GLU A 235 6.99 -8.47 -1.88
CA GLU A 235 8.42 -8.47 -1.66
C GLU A 235 8.71 -7.76 -0.34
N ARG A 236 9.60 -8.30 0.50
CA ARG A 236 10.00 -7.61 1.73
C ARG A 236 10.63 -6.26 1.40
N ALA A 237 10.11 -5.20 2.03
CA ALA A 237 10.69 -3.86 1.95
C ALA A 237 12.05 -3.84 2.66
N HIS A 238 13.02 -3.12 2.08
CA HIS A 238 14.35 -2.90 2.68
C HIS A 238 14.32 -1.73 3.68
N GLY A 239 13.39 -1.79 4.63
CA GLY A 239 13.28 -0.81 5.72
C GLY A 239 14.03 -1.27 6.96
N GLU A 240 14.65 -0.33 7.68
CA GLU A 240 15.30 -0.61 8.97
C GLU A 240 14.32 -0.58 10.15
N CYS A 241 13.11 -0.02 9.97
CA CYS A 241 12.08 0.07 11.01
C CYS A 241 11.59 -1.33 11.42
N ASP A 242 11.88 -1.71 12.65
CA ASP A 242 11.34 -2.91 13.29
C ASP A 242 10.08 -2.53 14.08
N ILE A 243 8.91 -2.95 13.59
CA ILE A 243 7.61 -2.64 14.18
C ILE A 243 7.38 -3.30 15.55
N ASN A 244 8.11 -4.37 15.87
CA ASN A 244 7.95 -5.08 17.15
C ASN A 244 8.63 -4.30 18.28
N THR A 245 9.80 -3.71 17.98
CA THR A 245 10.60 -2.92 18.94
C THR A 245 10.36 -1.42 18.81
N MET A 246 9.85 -0.96 17.68
CA MET A 246 9.85 0.43 17.20
C MET A 246 11.27 0.99 16.98
N ASP A 247 12.27 0.12 16.92
CA ASP A 247 13.65 0.53 16.69
C ASP A 247 13.86 0.92 15.23
N SER A 248 14.69 1.94 15.01
CA SER A 248 15.00 2.52 13.70
C SER A 248 13.79 3.04 12.90
N CYS A 249 12.60 3.10 13.51
CA CYS A 249 11.44 3.78 12.95
C CYS A 249 11.57 5.29 13.15
N ASP A 250 11.36 6.06 12.07
CA ASP A 250 11.49 7.51 12.13
C ASP A 250 10.39 8.15 12.95
N ILE A 251 10.76 9.13 13.78
CA ILE A 251 9.81 9.89 14.60
C ILE A 251 9.61 11.24 13.96
N PHE A 252 8.36 11.66 13.83
CA PHE A 252 8.02 12.98 13.33
C PHE A 252 7.13 13.73 14.31
N ALA A 253 7.27 15.05 14.32
CA ALA A 253 6.42 15.95 15.07
C ALA A 253 5.86 17.08 14.19
N LEU A 254 4.61 17.44 14.48
CA LEU A 254 3.90 18.56 13.87
C LEU A 254 3.39 19.51 14.96
N SER A 255 3.40 20.81 14.69
CA SER A 255 2.85 21.81 15.59
C SER A 255 1.34 21.70 15.68
N THR A 256 0.80 21.71 16.90
CA THR A 256 -0.64 21.75 17.19
C THR A 256 -1.04 23.08 17.85
N ALA A 257 -0.23 24.12 17.67
CA ALA A 257 -0.47 25.44 18.26
C ALA A 257 -1.68 26.17 17.65
N SER A 258 -2.09 25.80 16.43
CA SER A 258 -3.25 26.30 15.70
C SER A 258 -4.17 25.14 15.30
N ASN A 259 -5.18 25.41 14.46
CA ASN A 259 -6.05 24.37 13.90
C ASN A 259 -5.20 23.29 13.24
N PHE A 260 -5.29 22.08 13.77
CA PHE A 260 -4.46 20.95 13.41
C PHE A 260 -5.33 19.82 12.89
N THR A 261 -4.92 19.23 11.78
CA THR A 261 -5.51 18.00 11.24
C THR A 261 -4.43 17.22 10.53
N PHE A 262 -4.29 15.96 10.90
CA PHE A 262 -3.40 14.99 10.27
C PHE A 262 -4.24 13.79 9.87
N VAL A 263 -4.08 13.34 8.63
CA VAL A 263 -4.83 12.22 8.06
C VAL A 263 -3.85 11.26 7.43
N ARG A 264 -3.98 9.97 7.76
CA ARG A 264 -3.16 8.89 7.21
C ARG A 264 -4.05 7.73 6.77
N THR A 265 -3.66 7.04 5.69
CA THR A 265 -4.32 5.82 5.24
C THR A 265 -4.09 4.68 6.24
N LEU A 266 -5.13 3.90 6.49
CA LEU A 266 -5.07 2.63 7.21
C LEU A 266 -6.03 1.68 6.49
N GLY A 267 -5.53 0.81 5.63
CA GLY A 267 -6.33 -0.12 4.85
C GLY A 267 -7.45 0.58 4.08
N THR A 268 -8.70 0.21 4.37
CA THR A 268 -9.89 0.82 3.79
C THR A 268 -10.35 2.10 4.51
N GLY A 269 -9.78 2.37 5.69
CA GLY A 269 -10.06 3.53 6.51
C GLY A 269 -8.98 4.62 6.50
N LYS A 270 -9.19 5.60 7.39
CA LYS A 270 -8.26 6.71 7.65
C LYS A 270 -8.08 6.89 9.15
N ILE A 271 -6.84 7.01 9.61
CA ILE A 271 -6.53 7.54 10.94
C ILE A 271 -6.52 9.05 10.84
N VAL A 272 -7.25 9.71 11.74
CA VAL A 272 -7.38 11.16 11.79
C VAL A 272 -6.99 11.64 13.18
N ALA A 273 -6.04 12.57 13.24
CA ALA A 273 -5.68 13.28 14.46
C ALA A 273 -5.99 14.77 14.31
N THR A 274 -6.76 15.35 15.22
CA THR A 274 -7.20 16.74 15.13
C THR A 274 -7.48 17.37 16.50
N ASN A 275 -7.31 18.69 16.59
CA ASN A 275 -7.80 19.50 17.71
C ASN A 275 -9.09 20.27 17.36
N GLN A 276 -9.68 20.01 16.19
CA GLN A 276 -10.92 20.62 15.73
C GLN A 276 -12.12 19.72 16.07
N PRO A 277 -13.31 20.29 16.33
CA PRO A 277 -14.51 19.51 16.63
C PRO A 277 -15.06 18.77 15.40
N GLU A 278 -14.79 19.27 14.20
CA GLU A 278 -15.17 18.69 12.92
C GLU A 278 -14.06 18.88 11.90
N VAL A 279 -13.89 17.89 11.02
CA VAL A 279 -12.83 17.87 10.01
C VAL A 279 -13.34 17.33 8.69
N ASN A 280 -12.83 17.88 7.59
CA ASN A 280 -13.10 17.39 6.26
C ASN A 280 -12.17 16.20 5.95
N VAL A 281 -12.74 15.01 5.80
CA VAL A 281 -12.04 13.80 5.37
C VAL A 281 -12.55 13.42 3.99
N ASN A 282 -11.71 13.56 2.95
CA ASN A 282 -12.03 13.24 1.56
C ASN A 282 -13.35 13.87 1.04
N GLY A 283 -13.62 15.13 1.40
CA GLY A 283 -14.81 15.86 0.97
C GLY A 283 -16.02 15.69 1.91
N THR A 284 -15.93 14.82 2.91
CA THR A 284 -17.00 14.58 3.90
C THR A 284 -16.67 15.24 5.23
N MET A 285 -17.59 16.01 5.80
CA MET A 285 -17.44 16.57 7.14
C MET A 285 -17.71 15.49 8.20
N VAL A 286 -16.71 15.22 9.03
CA VAL A 286 -16.75 14.19 10.07
C VAL A 286 -16.58 14.85 11.43
N LYS A 287 -17.46 14.53 12.38
CA LYS A 287 -17.35 14.99 13.77
C LYS A 287 -16.27 14.20 14.51
N ALA A 288 -15.35 14.90 15.16
CA ALA A 288 -14.29 14.27 15.94
C ALA A 288 -14.88 13.65 17.21
N SER A 289 -14.82 12.32 17.31
CA SER A 289 -15.25 11.57 18.51
C SER A 289 -14.20 11.61 19.63
N SER A 290 -12.95 11.82 19.27
CA SER A 290 -11.77 11.93 20.14
C SER A 290 -10.67 12.71 19.39
N PRO A 291 -9.59 13.17 20.06
CA PRO A 291 -8.47 13.83 19.39
C PRO A 291 -7.82 12.97 18.29
N ILE A 292 -7.85 11.65 18.43
CA ILE A 292 -7.40 10.68 17.44
C ILE A 292 -8.50 9.65 17.25
N PHE A 293 -8.94 9.42 16.01
CA PHE A 293 -10.00 8.46 15.66
C PHE A 293 -9.75 7.81 14.30
N ILE A 294 -10.37 6.67 14.06
CA ILE A 294 -10.39 5.98 12.76
C ILE A 294 -11.73 6.24 12.09
N HIS A 295 -11.71 6.67 10.85
CA HIS A 295 -12.88 6.84 10.00
C HIS A 295 -12.85 5.79 8.87
N HIS A 296 -13.80 4.86 8.90
CA HIS A 296 -14.04 3.90 7.82
C HIS A 296 -15.17 4.40 6.93
N PHE A 297 -15.00 4.19 5.63
CA PHE A 297 -16.00 4.52 4.62
C PHE A 297 -16.24 3.29 3.76
N SER A 298 -17.48 2.80 3.74
CA SER A 298 -17.90 1.72 2.85
C SER A 298 -19.11 2.17 2.03
N CYS A 299 -19.25 1.57 0.84
CA CYS A 299 -20.44 1.73 0.01
C CYS A 299 -21.04 0.35 -0.22
N GLU A 300 -22.33 0.18 0.04
CA GLU A 300 -23.06 -1.05 -0.29
C GLU A 300 -24.22 -0.72 -1.23
N MET A 301 -24.58 -1.67 -2.08
CA MET A 301 -25.76 -1.55 -2.94
C MET A 301 -26.95 -2.12 -2.17
N GLU A 302 -27.90 -1.28 -1.78
CA GLU A 302 -29.17 -1.73 -1.20
C GLU A 302 -30.23 -1.80 -2.31
N GLU A 303 -30.93 -2.93 -2.39
CA GLU A 303 -32.18 -3.05 -3.14
C GLU A 303 -33.27 -2.32 -2.35
N THR A 304 -33.91 -1.32 -2.96
CA THR A 304 -35.09 -0.68 -2.39
C THR A 304 -36.33 -1.55 -2.60
N GLU A 305 -37.41 -1.24 -1.87
CA GLU A 305 -38.70 -1.93 -2.01
C GLU A 305 -39.29 -1.88 -3.43
N ASP A 306 -38.77 -0.99 -4.29
CA ASP A 306 -39.20 -0.77 -5.67
C ASP A 306 -38.28 -1.47 -6.72
N ASP A 307 -37.41 -2.41 -6.31
CA ASP A 307 -36.47 -3.15 -7.19
C ASP A 307 -35.35 -2.26 -7.81
N ASP A 308 -35.18 -1.04 -7.28
CA ASP A 308 -34.11 -0.11 -7.66
C ASP A 308 -32.89 -0.31 -6.75
N THR A 309 -31.72 -0.59 -7.35
CA THR A 309 -30.46 -0.65 -6.60
C THR A 309 -29.90 0.74 -6.37
N ARG A 310 -29.70 1.15 -5.12
CA ARG A 310 -29.05 2.42 -4.76
C ARG A 310 -27.74 2.17 -4.03
N LEU A 311 -26.74 2.99 -4.32
CA LEU A 311 -25.48 3.00 -3.57
C LEU A 311 -25.71 3.74 -2.25
N VAL A 312 -25.60 3.04 -1.13
CA VAL A 312 -25.67 3.59 0.22
C VAL A 312 -24.29 3.66 0.81
N THR A 313 -23.94 4.82 1.36
CA THR A 313 -22.65 5.06 2.02
C THR A 313 -22.77 4.92 3.52
N TYR A 314 -21.92 4.09 4.10
CA TYR A 314 -21.79 3.91 5.54
C TYR A 314 -20.47 4.55 6.01
N SER A 315 -20.58 5.32 7.08
CA SER A 315 -19.43 5.92 7.77
C SER A 315 -19.40 5.38 9.19
N LYS A 316 -18.25 4.87 9.60
CA LYS A 316 -18.01 4.41 10.97
C LYS A 316 -16.82 5.16 11.55
N VAL A 317 -17.05 5.87 12.64
CA VAL A 317 -16.02 6.57 13.40
C VAL A 317 -15.75 5.82 14.69
N VAL A 318 -14.50 5.44 14.93
CA VAL A 318 -14.08 4.70 16.13
C VAL A 318 -12.98 5.51 16.83
N PRO A 319 -13.11 5.86 18.12
CA PRO A 319 -12.04 6.53 18.85
C PRO A 319 -10.83 5.61 18.98
N VAL A 320 -9.62 6.19 18.93
CA VAL A 320 -8.38 5.46 19.20
C VAL A 320 -8.02 5.60 20.67
N GLU A 321 -7.88 4.46 21.35
CA GLU A 321 -7.29 4.37 22.69
C GLU A 321 -5.80 4.04 22.53
N ASN A 322 -4.92 4.96 22.93
CA ASN A 322 -3.47 4.79 22.85
C ASN A 322 -2.85 5.05 24.22
N GLU A 323 -2.06 4.10 24.72
CA GLU A 323 -1.22 4.24 25.91
C GLU A 323 0.24 4.60 25.59
N ILE A 324 0.53 5.04 24.36
CA ILE A 324 1.90 5.38 23.96
C ILE A 324 2.37 6.61 24.74
N SER A 325 3.60 6.55 25.26
CA SER A 325 4.27 7.68 25.87
C SER A 325 5.57 7.96 25.13
N PHE A 326 5.57 8.99 24.28
CA PHE A 326 6.81 9.58 23.79
C PHE A 326 7.52 10.33 24.93
N PRO A 327 8.87 10.29 25.01
CA PRO A 327 9.57 11.11 25.96
C PRO A 327 9.43 12.61 25.62
N GLY A 328 9.66 13.48 26.60
CA GLY A 328 9.60 14.93 26.41
C GLY A 328 10.55 15.43 25.31
N MET A 329 10.22 16.58 24.70
CA MET A 329 11.07 17.21 23.68
C MET A 329 12.11 18.15 24.31
N SER A 330 13.31 18.23 23.74
CA SER A 330 14.27 19.31 24.03
C SER A 330 13.68 20.66 23.65
N LEU A 331 14.19 21.74 24.26
CA LEU A 331 13.77 23.10 23.92
C LEU A 331 14.01 23.40 22.42
N SER A 332 15.15 22.99 21.87
CA SER A 332 15.45 23.13 20.43
C SER A 332 14.41 22.45 19.54
N ALA A 333 13.99 21.23 19.89
CA ALA A 333 13.00 20.49 19.14
C ALA A 333 11.62 21.14 19.21
N LYS A 334 11.22 21.66 20.38
CA LYS A 334 9.97 22.42 20.52
C LYS A 334 9.99 23.65 19.62
N ASP A 335 11.06 24.44 19.66
CA ASP A 335 11.21 25.64 18.84
C ASP A 335 11.16 25.31 17.35
N ALA A 336 11.85 24.25 16.93
CA ALA A 336 11.86 23.77 15.54
C ALA A 336 10.46 23.33 15.07
N VAL A 337 9.74 22.58 15.90
CA VAL A 337 8.37 22.14 15.60
C VAL A 337 7.42 23.33 15.48
N HIS A 338 7.53 24.31 16.39
CA HIS A 338 6.66 25.50 16.37
C HIS A 338 6.95 26.45 15.22
N ALA A 339 8.22 26.54 14.78
CA ALA A 339 8.62 27.36 13.65
C ALA A 339 8.29 26.72 12.29
N SER A 340 8.10 25.39 12.24
CA SER A 340 7.87 24.64 11.00
C SER A 340 6.39 24.52 10.64
N HIS A 341 6.10 24.59 9.34
CA HIS A 341 4.80 24.21 8.76
C HIS A 341 4.76 22.75 8.29
N LEU A 342 5.90 22.07 8.27
CA LEU A 342 6.06 20.68 7.85
C LEU A 342 6.47 19.79 9.03
N ALA A 343 6.33 18.48 8.86
CA ALA A 343 6.75 17.50 9.86
C ALA A 343 8.26 17.61 10.12
N VAL A 344 8.64 17.74 11.39
CA VAL A 344 10.04 17.77 11.83
C VAL A 344 10.44 16.38 12.27
N ARG A 345 11.50 15.82 11.68
CA ARG A 345 12.07 14.54 12.13
C ARG A 345 12.74 14.72 13.48
N LEU A 346 12.46 13.81 14.40
CA LEU A 346 13.01 13.78 15.75
C LEU A 346 13.82 12.50 15.98
N TYR A 347 14.78 12.61 16.89
CA TYR A 347 15.68 11.54 17.28
C TYR A 347 15.57 11.29 18.78
N ARG A 348 15.52 10.01 19.17
CA ARG A 348 15.61 9.62 20.58
C ARG A 348 17.03 9.85 21.08
N LEU A 349 17.16 10.57 22.17
CA LEU A 349 18.42 10.78 22.87
C LEU A 349 18.25 10.54 24.36
N THR A 350 19.35 10.22 25.04
CA THR A 350 19.40 10.13 26.49
C THR A 350 20.32 11.22 27.01
N ARG A 351 19.80 12.08 27.90
CA ARG A 351 20.56 13.16 28.54
C ARG A 351 20.48 12.96 30.05
N LYS A 352 21.64 12.76 30.68
CA LYS A 352 21.74 12.47 32.12
C LYS A 352 20.84 11.31 32.59
N GLY A 353 20.66 10.29 31.74
CA GLY A 353 19.80 9.14 32.02
C GLY A 353 18.31 9.34 31.73
N ILE A 354 17.89 10.54 31.32
CA ILE A 354 16.49 10.86 30.99
C ILE A 354 16.32 10.77 29.47
N PRO A 355 15.34 9.99 28.96
CA PRO A 355 15.03 9.95 27.54
C PRO A 355 14.35 11.25 27.10
N LEU A 356 14.72 11.76 25.93
CA LEU A 356 14.10 12.92 25.29
C LEU A 356 14.09 12.80 23.76
N LEU A 357 13.30 13.64 23.11
CA LEU A 357 13.30 13.83 21.65
C LEU A 357 14.06 15.11 21.28
N SER A 358 14.91 15.04 20.26
CA SER A 358 15.67 16.18 19.70
C SER A 358 15.50 16.26 18.19
N ASP A 359 15.61 17.47 17.64
CA ASP A 359 15.64 17.75 16.20
C ASP A 359 17.01 17.48 15.55
N GLN A 360 18.02 17.10 16.34
CA GLN A 360 19.37 16.80 15.86
C GLN A 360 19.76 15.34 16.13
N PRO A 361 20.43 14.69 15.17
CA PRO A 361 20.99 13.36 15.40
C PRO A 361 22.24 13.44 16.29
N GLY A 362 22.36 12.51 17.25
CA GLY A 362 23.57 12.34 18.07
C GLY A 362 23.47 12.88 19.52
N LYS A 363 24.47 12.57 20.37
CA LYS A 363 24.47 12.92 21.80
C LYS A 363 24.19 14.42 21.99
N ALA A 364 23.29 14.75 22.93
CA ALA A 364 22.92 16.12 23.29
C ALA A 364 24.16 17.03 23.34
N SER A 365 24.13 18.13 22.59
CA SER A 365 25.32 18.98 22.49
C SER A 365 25.66 19.58 23.86
N VAL A 366 26.96 19.69 24.16
CA VAL A 366 27.46 20.31 25.39
C VAL A 366 26.92 21.75 25.57
N TRP A 367 26.57 22.42 24.47
CA TRP A 367 26.00 23.75 24.48
C TRP A 367 24.54 23.79 24.95
N ASP A 368 23.75 22.76 24.65
CA ASP A 368 22.39 22.63 25.18
C ASP A 368 22.40 22.34 26.69
N ASP A 369 23.45 21.67 27.18
CA ASP A 369 23.76 21.49 28.61
C ASP A 369 24.08 22.78 29.36
N VAL A 370 24.81 23.69 28.72
CA VAL A 370 25.12 24.99 29.30
C VAL A 370 23.89 25.90 29.29
N ARG A 371 23.12 25.92 28.19
CA ARG A 371 21.97 26.82 28.03
C ARG A 371 20.87 26.54 29.06
N ASP A 372 20.51 25.28 29.26
CA ASP A 372 19.43 24.91 30.19
C ASP A 372 19.82 25.06 31.67
N PHE A 373 21.12 24.95 32.01
CA PHE A 373 21.61 25.24 33.37
C PHE A 373 21.27 26.67 33.79
N PHE A 374 21.38 27.64 32.88
CA PHE A 374 21.05 29.03 33.16
C PHE A 374 19.54 29.30 33.21
N PHE A 375 18.72 28.52 32.51
CA PHE A 375 17.26 28.65 32.57
C PHE A 375 16.63 28.00 33.82
N HIS A 376 17.32 27.07 34.49
CA HIS A 376 16.89 26.54 35.80
C HIS A 376 17.41 27.33 37.01
N LEU A 377 18.17 28.41 36.78
CA LEU A 377 18.65 29.34 37.81
C LEU A 377 17.83 30.64 37.90
N ILE A 378 16.78 30.77 37.08
CA ILE A 378 15.76 31.83 37.10
C ILE A 378 14.42 31.16 37.41
#